data_AF-A0A1H6SXM5-F1
#
_entry.id   AF-A0A1H6SXM5-F1
#
_cell.length_a   1.000
_cell.length_b   1.000
_cell.length_c   1.000
_cell.angle_alpha   90.00
_cell.angle_beta   90.00
_cell.angle_gamma   90.00
#
_symmetry.space_group_name_H-M   'P 1'
#
loop_
_entity.id
_entity.type
_entity.pdbx_description
1 polymer ?
#
loop_
_entity_poly.entity_id
_entity_poly.type
_entity_poly.pdbx_seq_one_letter_code
_entity_poly.pdbx_strand_id
1 'polypeptide(L)'
;MKEPPEGIEISHNYTQEEIESAFNTGFGYRISGINPRRDEQDRRYILLFANENGPYSDSVTQGRFEYIGEGLSGDQNKKSPGNSTLIDAISTDIPIYFFYKRARDDGWEYQGLVDVIDYEFREQDERNILAYIMEYREDFSSNGLYLIPVSQEWRMRFRNSVENPHNLSGYEEVPPQLVGYEELRIWGTTETDSAKKQAAIEKMEAGDYILFYHGGDFILGARVQRTFDNSDVGALIWSQPESRHIYILDEVTTDVPSVEQVWDWLGYEGREVVQGFTRVANERLARLRQEHGSLQAAIFNVEREPTEDEIEEEKSALEKVVDSPPQLTEDEELYTVSRRRARDSAFARLVREAYDSQCVFCGSQRETPKGNPETEAAHIYPKKEGGSDDVRNGISLCKLHHWAFDTGWLSISDEYKILVKEEPERNGYDEFKELGENKMRLPNEDAVKPHPMFLAEHRQLNGFHDD
;
A
#
# COMPACT_ATOMS: atom_id res chain seq x y z
N MET A 1 -19.24 -8.34 11.25
CA MET A 1 -18.88 -9.34 10.21
C MET A 1 -17.83 -8.76 9.30
N LYS A 2 -16.73 -9.45 9.00
CA LYS A 2 -15.68 -8.98 8.06
C LYS A 2 -15.88 -9.49 6.62
N GLU A 3 -16.92 -10.28 6.41
CA GLU A 3 -17.34 -10.86 5.13
C GLU A 3 -18.84 -10.58 4.98
N PRO A 4 -19.34 -10.38 3.74
CA PRO A 4 -20.76 -10.17 3.51
C PRO A 4 -21.58 -11.40 3.93
N PRO A 5 -22.87 -11.22 4.30
CA PRO A 5 -23.76 -12.34 4.57
C PRO A 5 -23.84 -13.30 3.38
N GLU A 6 -24.13 -14.58 3.67
CA GLU A 6 -24.31 -15.62 2.64
C GLU A 6 -25.35 -15.17 1.59
N GLY A 7 -24.96 -15.18 0.32
CA GLY A 7 -25.80 -14.76 -0.82
C GLY A 7 -25.55 -13.34 -1.34
N ILE A 8 -24.65 -12.57 -0.72
CA ILE A 8 -24.20 -11.26 -1.23
C ILE A 8 -22.82 -11.42 -1.91
N GLU A 9 -22.79 -11.21 -3.23
CA GLU A 9 -21.63 -11.38 -4.10
C GLU A 9 -21.29 -10.06 -4.81
N ILE A 10 -20.00 -9.81 -5.01
CA ILE A 10 -19.52 -8.61 -5.72
C ILE A 10 -20.09 -8.58 -7.15
N SER A 11 -20.40 -7.39 -7.63
CA SER A 11 -20.98 -7.09 -8.95
C SER A 11 -22.37 -7.69 -9.20
N HIS A 12 -23.01 -8.23 -8.18
CA HIS A 12 -24.40 -8.69 -8.26
C HIS A 12 -25.37 -7.58 -7.84
N ASN A 13 -26.52 -7.54 -8.53
CA ASN A 13 -27.57 -6.57 -8.27
C ASN A 13 -28.63 -7.14 -7.33
N TYR A 14 -28.98 -6.35 -6.32
CA TYR A 14 -29.95 -6.72 -5.29
C TYR A 14 -31.06 -5.69 -5.17
N THR A 15 -32.28 -6.15 -4.94
CA THR A 15 -33.42 -5.32 -4.52
C THR A 15 -33.27 -4.92 -3.06
N GLN A 16 -34.03 -3.90 -2.63
CA GLN A 16 -34.07 -3.51 -1.20
C GLN A 16 -34.47 -4.69 -0.31
N GLU A 17 -35.46 -5.49 -0.72
CA GLU A 17 -35.96 -6.64 0.05
C GLU A 17 -34.88 -7.73 0.21
N GLU A 18 -34.09 -7.98 -0.84
CA GLU A 18 -32.97 -8.93 -0.77
C GLU A 18 -31.87 -8.46 0.17
N ILE A 19 -31.53 -7.17 0.16
CA ILE A 19 -30.53 -6.59 1.09
C ILE A 19 -31.06 -6.63 2.53
N GLU A 20 -32.32 -6.25 2.76
CA GLU A 20 -32.97 -6.31 4.08
C GLU A 20 -32.95 -7.74 4.65
N SER A 21 -33.26 -8.73 3.79
CA SER A 21 -33.20 -10.15 4.15
C SER A 21 -31.78 -10.61 4.45
N ALA A 22 -30.79 -10.26 3.62
CA ALA A 22 -29.41 -10.70 3.79
C ALA A 22 -28.76 -10.14 5.06
N PHE A 23 -29.01 -8.87 5.38
CA PHE A 23 -28.42 -8.19 6.54
C PHE A 23 -29.31 -8.24 7.80
N ASN A 24 -30.46 -8.92 7.73
CA ASN A 24 -31.47 -8.96 8.78
C ASN A 24 -31.77 -7.54 9.31
N THR A 25 -32.05 -6.61 8.39
CA THR A 25 -32.23 -5.19 8.68
C THR A 25 -33.43 -4.60 7.96
N GLY A 26 -33.78 -3.36 8.28
CA GLY A 26 -34.84 -2.61 7.60
C GLY A 26 -34.39 -1.18 7.27
N PHE A 27 -34.72 -0.70 6.08
CA PHE A 27 -34.47 0.67 5.64
C PHE A 27 -35.73 1.54 5.66
N GLY A 28 -36.92 0.93 5.72
CA GLY A 28 -38.19 1.65 5.64
C GLY A 28 -38.54 2.04 4.20
N TYR A 29 -39.18 3.19 4.01
CA TYR A 29 -39.72 3.57 2.70
C TYR A 29 -38.65 3.94 1.65
N ARG A 30 -37.45 4.36 2.09
CA ARG A 30 -36.32 4.71 1.22
C ARG A 30 -35.00 4.40 1.90
N ILE A 31 -34.04 3.91 1.13
CA ILE A 31 -32.66 3.70 1.57
C ILE A 31 -31.94 5.06 1.64
N SER A 32 -31.42 5.42 2.81
CA SER A 32 -30.50 6.56 2.99
C SER A 32 -29.09 6.19 2.52
N GLY A 33 -28.24 7.19 2.26
CA GLY A 33 -26.87 6.95 1.81
C GLY A 33 -26.01 6.21 2.84
N ILE A 34 -26.04 6.66 4.11
CA ILE A 34 -25.26 6.04 5.19
C ILE A 34 -26.22 5.33 6.15
N ASN A 35 -26.01 4.03 6.40
CA ASN A 35 -26.82 3.23 7.31
C ASN A 35 -25.96 2.50 8.34
N PRO A 36 -25.69 3.12 9.50
CA PRO A 36 -25.08 2.43 10.64
C PRO A 36 -26.04 1.34 11.16
N ARG A 37 -25.52 0.14 11.42
CA ARG A 37 -26.26 -1.03 11.90
C ARG A 37 -25.47 -1.85 12.89
N ARG A 38 -26.15 -2.80 13.53
CA ARG A 38 -25.59 -3.79 14.47
C ARG A 38 -26.12 -5.16 14.10
N ASP A 39 -25.26 -6.17 14.14
CA ASP A 39 -25.67 -7.56 13.93
C ASP A 39 -26.19 -8.22 15.22
N GLU A 40 -26.59 -9.49 15.15
CA GLU A 40 -27.13 -10.25 16.29
C GLU A 40 -26.13 -10.38 17.45
N GLN A 41 -24.83 -10.21 17.20
CA GLN A 41 -23.77 -10.20 18.22
C GLN A 41 -23.40 -8.78 18.68
N ASP A 42 -24.23 -7.78 18.38
CA ASP A 42 -24.04 -6.36 18.71
C ASP A 42 -22.78 -5.73 18.06
N ARG A 43 -22.25 -6.33 16.98
CA ARG A 43 -21.10 -5.77 16.25
C ARG A 43 -21.58 -4.72 15.26
N ARG A 44 -20.90 -3.57 15.23
CA ARG A 44 -21.21 -2.47 14.31
C ARG A 44 -20.84 -2.83 12.87
N TYR A 45 -21.65 -2.37 11.92
CA TYR A 45 -21.33 -2.35 10.49
C TYR A 45 -22.06 -1.18 9.82
N ILE A 46 -21.63 -0.79 8.62
CA ILE A 46 -22.25 0.28 7.84
C ILE A 46 -22.69 -0.29 6.49
N LEU A 47 -23.91 0.02 6.08
CA LEU A 47 -24.35 -0.16 4.69
C LEU A 47 -24.32 1.21 4.00
N LEU A 48 -23.47 1.35 2.99
CA LEU A 48 -23.20 2.59 2.29
C LEU A 48 -23.79 2.52 0.88
N PHE A 49 -24.60 3.51 0.51
CA PHE A 49 -25.37 3.53 -0.73
C PHE A 49 -25.10 4.80 -1.53
N ALA A 50 -24.66 4.63 -2.78
CA ALA A 50 -24.46 5.72 -3.73
C ALA A 50 -25.22 5.46 -5.04
N ASN A 51 -25.62 6.52 -5.73
CA ASN A 51 -26.21 6.41 -7.06
C ASN A 51 -25.50 7.36 -8.04
N GLU A 52 -25.59 7.06 -9.33
CA GLU A 52 -24.91 7.80 -10.41
C GLU A 52 -25.28 9.29 -10.50
N ASN A 53 -26.46 9.67 -10.02
CA ASN A 53 -26.90 11.06 -9.95
C ASN A 53 -26.64 11.71 -8.58
N GLY A 54 -25.83 11.05 -7.74
CA GLY A 54 -25.48 11.51 -6.40
C GLY A 54 -24.44 12.63 -6.43
N PRO A 55 -24.27 13.36 -5.32
CA PRO A 55 -23.39 14.54 -5.23
C PRO A 55 -21.88 14.18 -5.15
N TYR A 56 -21.46 13.04 -5.69
CA TYR A 56 -20.10 12.51 -5.57
C TYR A 56 -19.23 13.03 -6.72
N SER A 57 -17.95 13.29 -6.46
CA SER A 57 -17.03 13.94 -7.41
C SER A 57 -16.31 12.97 -8.36
N ASP A 58 -16.27 11.66 -8.06
CA ASP A 58 -15.52 10.65 -8.81
C ASP A 58 -16.33 9.39 -9.18
N SER A 59 -15.79 8.57 -10.09
CA SER A 59 -16.31 7.23 -10.42
C SER A 59 -16.10 6.28 -9.23
N VAL A 60 -17.17 6.06 -8.46
CA VAL A 60 -17.16 5.23 -7.24
C VAL A 60 -17.11 3.72 -7.52
N THR A 61 -16.54 3.26 -8.64
CA THR A 61 -16.67 1.84 -9.07
C THR A 61 -15.43 0.99 -8.81
N GLN A 62 -14.28 1.60 -8.49
CA GLN A 62 -13.03 0.89 -8.19
C GLN A 62 -12.02 1.83 -7.49
N GLY A 63 -11.01 1.26 -6.82
CA GLY A 63 -9.87 2.01 -6.26
C GLY A 63 -10.23 2.98 -5.12
N ARG A 64 -9.70 4.20 -5.17
CA ARG A 64 -10.06 5.28 -4.25
C ARG A 64 -11.13 6.16 -4.86
N PHE A 65 -12.11 6.58 -4.06
CA PHE A 65 -13.17 7.46 -4.50
C PHE A 65 -13.64 8.38 -3.38
N GLU A 66 -14.23 9.51 -3.77
CA GLU A 66 -14.80 10.45 -2.81
C GLU A 66 -16.29 10.17 -2.54
N TYR A 67 -16.66 10.19 -1.26
CA TYR A 67 -18.04 10.06 -0.81
C TYR A 67 -18.47 11.29 0.00
N ILE A 68 -19.62 11.90 -0.33
CA ILE A 68 -20.14 13.06 0.39
C ILE A 68 -21.03 12.64 1.56
N GLY A 69 -20.78 13.23 2.73
CA GLY A 69 -21.46 12.94 3.98
C GLY A 69 -22.96 13.22 3.98
N GLU A 70 -23.62 12.79 5.07
CA GLU A 70 -25.05 13.03 5.28
C GLU A 70 -25.34 14.50 5.61
N GLY A 71 -26.36 15.05 4.94
CA GLY A 71 -26.87 16.41 5.16
C GLY A 71 -27.05 17.15 3.84
N LEU A 72 -28.28 17.23 3.33
CA LEU A 72 -28.57 17.81 2.00
C LEU A 72 -28.80 19.33 2.00
N SER A 73 -28.95 19.96 3.17
CA SER A 73 -29.19 21.40 3.30
C SER A 73 -28.43 21.97 4.48
N GLY A 74 -27.79 23.13 4.30
CA GLY A 74 -26.94 23.75 5.31
C GLY A 74 -25.63 22.99 5.54
N ASP A 75 -24.84 23.50 6.48
CA ASP A 75 -23.55 22.93 6.86
C ASP A 75 -23.72 21.53 7.47
N GLN A 76 -22.89 20.61 7.00
CA GLN A 76 -22.83 19.25 7.50
C GLN A 76 -22.13 19.19 8.85
N ASN A 77 -22.55 18.24 9.68
CA ASN A 77 -22.07 18.10 11.05
C ASN A 77 -21.46 16.71 11.27
N LYS A 78 -20.26 16.67 11.85
CA LYS A 78 -19.55 15.43 12.26
C LYS A 78 -20.35 14.59 13.26
N LYS A 79 -21.30 15.19 13.98
CA LYS A 79 -22.13 14.53 15.01
C LYS A 79 -23.44 13.94 14.47
N SER A 80 -23.73 14.07 13.18
CA SER A 80 -24.89 13.34 12.63
C SER A 80 -24.63 11.83 12.69
N PRO A 81 -25.64 10.98 12.89
CA PRO A 81 -25.45 9.55 13.06
C PRO A 81 -24.66 8.89 11.91
N GLY A 82 -24.92 9.27 10.65
CA GLY A 82 -24.16 8.77 9.52
C GLY A 82 -22.70 9.24 9.54
N ASN A 83 -22.49 10.56 9.63
CA ASN A 83 -21.13 11.14 9.57
C ASN A 83 -20.26 10.70 10.75
N SER A 84 -20.81 10.67 11.97
CA SER A 84 -20.04 10.23 13.14
C SER A 84 -19.58 8.78 13.00
N THR A 85 -20.39 7.93 12.36
CA THR A 85 -20.04 6.51 12.20
C THR A 85 -18.96 6.32 11.13
N LEU A 86 -18.98 7.10 10.03
CA LEU A 86 -17.89 7.08 9.05
C LEU A 86 -16.59 7.64 9.65
N ILE A 87 -16.66 8.70 10.45
CA ILE A 87 -15.49 9.25 11.17
C ILE A 87 -14.94 8.23 12.17
N ASP A 88 -15.81 7.55 12.93
CA ASP A 88 -15.40 6.46 13.82
C ASP A 88 -14.66 5.35 13.04
N ALA A 89 -15.11 5.03 11.82
CA ALA A 89 -14.55 3.94 11.00
C ALA A 89 -13.11 4.19 10.54
N ILE A 90 -12.60 5.43 10.57
CA ILE A 90 -11.19 5.74 10.26
C ILE A 90 -10.24 5.09 11.26
N SER A 91 -10.65 5.04 12.53
CA SER A 91 -9.82 4.55 13.64
C SER A 91 -10.30 3.23 14.24
N THR A 92 -11.39 2.68 13.68
CA THR A 92 -12.00 1.45 14.18
C THR A 92 -12.34 0.53 13.01
N ASP A 93 -12.12 -0.76 13.17
CA ASP A 93 -12.36 -1.77 12.12
C ASP A 93 -13.86 -2.08 11.97
N ILE A 94 -14.65 -1.05 11.62
CA ILE A 94 -16.07 -1.15 11.30
C ILE A 94 -16.20 -1.50 9.81
N PRO A 95 -16.76 -2.66 9.45
CA PRO A 95 -16.95 -3.06 8.06
C PRO A 95 -17.98 -2.16 7.36
N ILE A 96 -17.64 -1.66 6.16
CA ILE A 96 -18.52 -0.83 5.34
C ILE A 96 -18.83 -1.56 4.04
N TYR A 97 -20.08 -1.99 3.88
CA TYR A 97 -20.57 -2.66 2.68
C TYR A 97 -21.08 -1.63 1.70
N PHE A 98 -20.44 -1.52 0.54
CA PHE A 98 -20.74 -0.50 -0.44
C PHE A 98 -21.64 -1.01 -1.56
N PHE A 99 -22.75 -0.31 -1.77
CA PHE A 99 -23.75 -0.58 -2.78
C PHE A 99 -23.90 0.62 -3.71
N TYR A 100 -23.86 0.37 -5.01
CA TYR A 100 -23.95 1.40 -6.03
C TYR A 100 -25.11 1.16 -6.99
N LYS A 101 -25.80 2.23 -7.40
CA LYS A 101 -26.91 2.16 -8.35
C LYS A 101 -26.67 3.05 -9.56
N ARG A 102 -26.50 2.46 -10.75
CA ARG A 102 -26.47 3.21 -12.01
C ARG A 102 -27.86 3.71 -12.38
N ALA A 103 -27.94 4.79 -13.15
CA ALA A 103 -29.19 5.46 -13.50
C ALA A 103 -30.20 4.57 -14.28
N ARG A 104 -29.73 3.46 -14.85
CA ARG A 104 -30.54 2.50 -15.63
C ARG A 104 -30.83 1.19 -14.90
N ASP A 105 -30.29 0.99 -13.70
CA ASP A 105 -30.40 -0.28 -13.00
C ASP A 105 -31.65 -0.29 -12.09
N ASP A 106 -32.30 -1.44 -12.01
CA ASP A 106 -33.48 -1.63 -11.16
C ASP A 106 -33.11 -2.01 -9.71
N GLY A 107 -31.84 -2.36 -9.46
CA GLY A 107 -31.30 -2.80 -8.17
C GLY A 107 -30.08 -1.99 -7.70
N TRP A 108 -29.48 -2.46 -6.62
CA TRP A 108 -28.22 -1.97 -6.07
C TRP A 108 -27.14 -3.03 -6.30
N GLU A 109 -26.09 -2.66 -7.03
CA GLU A 109 -24.93 -3.50 -7.24
C GLU A 109 -24.08 -3.51 -5.96
N TYR A 110 -23.83 -4.67 -5.38
CA TYR A 110 -22.84 -4.79 -4.30
C TYR A 110 -21.44 -4.66 -4.90
N GLN A 111 -20.70 -3.65 -4.48
CA GLN A 111 -19.39 -3.31 -5.04
C GLN A 111 -18.23 -3.84 -4.18
N GLY A 112 -18.49 -4.29 -2.95
CA GLY A 112 -17.48 -4.82 -2.04
C GLY A 112 -17.40 -4.07 -0.71
N LEU A 113 -16.38 -4.39 0.08
CA LEU A 113 -16.04 -3.63 1.29
C LEU A 113 -15.22 -2.40 0.94
N VAL A 114 -15.41 -1.33 1.70
CA VAL A 114 -14.61 -0.10 1.59
C VAL A 114 -14.13 0.32 2.97
N ASP A 115 -13.00 1.02 3.02
CA ASP A 115 -12.46 1.68 4.21
C ASP A 115 -12.55 3.19 4.03
N VAL A 116 -12.73 3.91 5.14
CA VAL A 116 -12.60 5.39 5.16
C VAL A 116 -11.14 5.69 5.48
N ILE A 117 -10.42 6.25 4.53
CA ILE A 117 -9.00 6.60 4.69
C ILE A 117 -8.86 7.91 5.44
N ASP A 118 -9.64 8.92 5.03
CA ASP A 118 -9.64 10.24 5.65
C ASP A 118 -10.95 10.97 5.32
N TYR A 119 -11.13 12.16 5.88
CA TYR A 119 -12.19 13.09 5.51
C TYR A 119 -11.76 14.54 5.70
N GLU A 120 -12.35 15.42 4.91
CA GLU A 120 -12.13 16.85 5.02
C GLU A 120 -13.43 17.65 4.93
N PHE A 121 -13.38 18.89 5.41
CA PHE A 121 -14.44 19.85 5.13
C PHE A 121 -14.15 20.58 3.84
N ARG A 122 -15.13 20.63 2.95
CA ARG A 122 -15.07 21.46 1.75
C ARG A 122 -16.23 22.44 1.72
N GLU A 123 -15.96 23.64 1.22
CA GLU A 123 -17.02 24.56 0.88
C GLU A 123 -17.52 24.23 -0.53
N GLN A 124 -18.80 23.91 -0.66
CA GLN A 124 -19.47 23.66 -1.94
C GLN A 124 -20.83 24.32 -1.89
N ASP A 125 -21.18 25.13 -2.90
CA ASP A 125 -22.46 25.83 -2.99
C ASP A 125 -22.81 26.64 -1.72
N GLU A 126 -21.86 27.43 -1.21
CA GLU A 126 -22.00 28.28 0.00
C GLU A 126 -22.32 27.50 1.30
N ARG A 127 -21.96 26.22 1.38
CA ARG A 127 -22.09 25.39 2.58
C ARG A 127 -20.88 24.48 2.80
N ASN A 128 -20.63 24.14 4.07
CA ASN A 128 -19.61 23.18 4.46
C ASN A 128 -20.13 21.75 4.32
N ILE A 129 -19.46 20.92 3.52
CA ILE A 129 -19.73 19.48 3.38
C ILE A 129 -18.58 18.67 3.96
N LEU A 130 -18.85 17.42 4.32
CA LEU A 130 -17.84 16.43 4.64
C LEU A 130 -17.59 15.58 3.40
N ALA A 131 -16.37 15.63 2.86
CA ALA A 131 -15.90 14.76 1.79
C ALA A 131 -15.03 13.66 2.42
N TYR A 132 -15.41 12.41 2.24
CA TYR A 132 -14.68 11.24 2.73
C TYR A 132 -13.86 10.63 1.59
N ILE A 133 -12.60 10.33 1.85
CA ILE A 133 -11.75 9.55 0.95
C ILE A 133 -11.98 8.09 1.29
N MET A 134 -12.63 7.37 0.37
CA MET A 134 -12.93 5.96 0.48
C MET A 134 -11.93 5.16 -0.35
N GLU A 135 -11.59 3.97 0.12
CA GLU A 135 -10.79 3.00 -0.63
C GLU A 135 -11.48 1.65 -0.58
N TYR A 136 -11.60 0.96 -1.71
CA TYR A 136 -12.02 -0.43 -1.68
C TYR A 136 -11.06 -1.23 -0.82
N ARG A 137 -11.61 -1.90 0.21
CA ARG A 137 -10.86 -2.87 0.97
C ARG A 137 -10.59 -4.02 0.01
N GLU A 138 -9.34 -4.19 -0.39
CA GLU A 138 -8.94 -5.32 -1.23
C GLU A 138 -9.49 -6.59 -0.60
N ASP A 139 -10.29 -7.35 -1.35
CA ASP A 139 -10.92 -8.56 -0.84
C ASP A 139 -9.88 -9.68 -0.79
N PHE A 140 -8.94 -9.55 0.14
CA PHE A 140 -7.94 -10.55 0.43
C PHE A 140 -8.58 -11.89 0.79
N SER A 141 -9.88 -11.98 1.08
CA SER A 141 -10.56 -13.25 1.39
C SER A 141 -10.59 -14.22 0.19
N SER A 142 -10.50 -13.70 -1.05
CA SER A 142 -10.49 -14.48 -2.28
C SER A 142 -9.09 -14.93 -2.73
N ASN A 143 -8.04 -14.20 -2.35
CA ASN A 143 -6.67 -14.44 -2.82
C ASN A 143 -6.20 -15.85 -2.43
N GLY A 144 -5.76 -16.60 -3.42
CA GLY A 144 -5.20 -17.93 -3.27
C GLY A 144 -3.74 -17.92 -2.82
N LEU A 145 -3.30 -19.06 -2.30
CA LEU A 145 -1.88 -19.39 -2.12
C LEU A 145 -1.49 -20.48 -3.10
N TYR A 146 -0.38 -20.28 -3.79
CA TYR A 146 0.18 -21.22 -4.76
C TYR A 146 1.56 -21.67 -4.33
N LEU A 147 1.74 -22.99 -4.28
CA LEU A 147 3.03 -23.62 -4.00
C LEU A 147 3.64 -24.07 -5.33
N ILE A 148 4.77 -23.48 -5.71
CA ILE A 148 5.34 -23.63 -7.04
C ILE A 148 6.77 -24.17 -6.94
N PRO A 149 7.03 -25.44 -7.33
CA PRO A 149 8.37 -25.97 -7.33
C PRO A 149 9.18 -25.42 -8.50
N VAL A 150 10.39 -24.95 -8.22
CA VAL A 150 11.37 -24.53 -9.22
C VAL A 150 12.33 -25.69 -9.46
N SER A 151 12.34 -26.24 -10.67
CA SER A 151 13.27 -27.32 -11.01
C SER A 151 14.72 -26.82 -11.06
N GLN A 152 15.67 -27.74 -10.87
CA GLN A 152 17.11 -27.42 -10.96
C GLN A 152 17.47 -26.76 -12.30
N GLU A 153 16.86 -27.21 -13.39
CA GLU A 153 17.08 -26.69 -14.75
C GLU A 153 16.55 -25.26 -14.92
N TRP A 154 15.52 -24.88 -14.15
CA TRP A 154 14.92 -23.55 -14.18
C TRP A 154 15.57 -22.55 -13.22
N ARG A 155 16.47 -22.97 -12.33
CA ARG A 155 17.03 -22.09 -11.28
C ARG A 155 17.71 -20.84 -11.81
N MET A 156 18.47 -20.94 -12.89
CA MET A 156 19.14 -19.77 -13.48
C MET A 156 18.13 -18.77 -14.05
N ARG A 157 17.10 -19.25 -14.76
CA ARG A 157 16.02 -18.40 -15.30
C ARG A 157 15.24 -17.73 -14.18
N PHE A 158 14.88 -18.50 -13.16
CA PHE A 158 14.19 -18.02 -11.97
C PHE A 158 15.00 -16.92 -11.26
N ARG A 159 16.32 -17.11 -11.12
CA ARG A 159 17.19 -16.08 -10.53
C ARG A 159 17.16 -14.78 -11.33
N ASN A 160 17.18 -14.87 -12.66
CA ASN A 160 17.32 -13.71 -13.52
C ASN A 160 16.00 -12.97 -13.79
N SER A 161 14.85 -13.59 -13.53
CA SER A 161 13.55 -12.96 -13.76
C SER A 161 12.67 -12.82 -12.52
N VAL A 162 12.91 -13.60 -11.46
CA VAL A 162 12.11 -13.58 -10.23
C VAL A 162 12.93 -13.15 -9.02
N GLU A 163 14.10 -13.72 -8.76
CA GLU A 163 14.97 -13.31 -7.61
C GLU A 163 15.64 -11.97 -7.85
N ASN A 164 15.95 -11.67 -9.10
CA ASN A 164 16.38 -10.36 -9.56
C ASN A 164 15.36 -9.84 -10.58
N PRO A 165 15.00 -8.55 -10.53
CA PRO A 165 14.19 -7.95 -11.58
C PRO A 165 14.87 -8.12 -12.94
N HIS A 166 14.08 -8.44 -13.95
CA HIS A 166 14.54 -8.57 -15.33
C HIS A 166 14.58 -7.19 -15.97
N ASN A 167 15.75 -6.81 -16.49
CA ASN A 167 15.94 -5.52 -17.16
C ASN A 167 15.41 -5.57 -18.60
N LEU A 168 14.46 -4.69 -18.93
CA LEU A 168 13.87 -4.56 -20.26
C LEU A 168 14.53 -3.50 -21.15
N SER A 169 15.35 -2.60 -20.58
CA SER A 169 16.00 -1.52 -21.32
C SER A 169 16.94 -2.01 -22.43
N GLY A 170 17.37 -3.28 -22.36
CA GLY A 170 18.21 -3.92 -23.37
C GLY A 170 17.49 -4.47 -24.61
N TYR A 171 16.14 -4.44 -24.65
CA TYR A 171 15.38 -4.95 -25.79
C TYR A 171 14.97 -3.84 -26.75
N GLU A 172 15.17 -4.06 -28.05
CA GLU A 172 14.75 -3.11 -29.10
C GLU A 172 13.22 -3.00 -29.21
N GLU A 173 12.52 -4.13 -29.03
CA GLU A 173 11.07 -4.22 -29.02
C GLU A 173 10.61 -5.06 -27.84
N VAL A 174 9.65 -4.54 -27.07
CA VAL A 174 9.00 -5.23 -25.96
C VAL A 174 7.52 -5.48 -26.26
N PRO A 175 6.96 -6.65 -25.88
CA PRO A 175 5.54 -6.92 -26.02
C PRO A 175 4.67 -5.83 -25.37
N PRO A 176 3.50 -5.48 -25.94
CA PRO A 176 2.66 -4.39 -25.44
C PRO A 176 2.31 -4.47 -23.95
N GLN A 177 2.18 -5.68 -23.41
CA GLN A 177 1.87 -5.93 -22.00
C GLN A 177 3.01 -5.52 -21.06
N LEU A 178 4.24 -5.43 -21.56
CA LEU A 178 5.44 -5.05 -20.81
C LEU A 178 5.85 -3.58 -21.03
N VAL A 179 5.13 -2.84 -21.89
CA VAL A 179 5.40 -1.43 -22.13
C VAL A 179 5.16 -0.65 -20.83
N GLY A 180 6.13 0.21 -20.49
CA GLY A 180 6.11 1.02 -19.27
C GLY A 180 6.95 0.43 -18.12
N TYR A 181 7.41 -0.80 -18.24
CA TYR A 181 8.39 -1.38 -17.31
C TYR A 181 9.81 -1.19 -17.85
N GLU A 182 10.69 -0.58 -17.07
CA GLU A 182 12.14 -0.61 -17.33
C GLU A 182 12.76 -1.88 -16.75
N GLU A 183 12.35 -2.26 -15.55
CA GLU A 183 12.68 -3.53 -14.90
C GLU A 183 11.40 -4.10 -14.25
N LEU A 184 11.31 -5.43 -14.13
CA LEU A 184 10.18 -6.08 -13.46
C LEU A 184 10.53 -7.49 -12.99
N ARG A 185 9.83 -7.98 -11.97
CA ARG A 185 9.88 -9.39 -11.59
C ARG A 185 8.78 -10.15 -12.33
N ILE A 186 9.16 -11.20 -13.03
CA ILE A 186 8.27 -11.91 -13.94
C ILE A 186 8.54 -13.41 -13.93
N TRP A 187 7.44 -14.16 -13.96
CA TRP A 187 7.45 -15.61 -13.97
C TRP A 187 6.49 -16.14 -15.05
N GLY A 188 6.80 -17.31 -15.60
CA GLY A 188 6.03 -17.91 -16.68
C GLY A 188 5.91 -19.42 -16.51
N THR A 189 4.73 -19.96 -16.79
CA THR A 189 4.49 -21.42 -16.83
C THR A 189 3.86 -21.84 -18.14
N THR A 190 4.04 -23.12 -18.45
CA THR A 190 3.47 -23.77 -19.63
C THR A 190 2.10 -24.36 -19.35
N GLU A 191 1.34 -24.57 -20.41
CA GLU A 191 0.20 -25.48 -20.42
C GLU A 191 0.61 -26.89 -19.97
N THR A 192 -0.37 -27.68 -19.52
CA THR A 192 -0.13 -28.99 -18.92
C THR A 192 -1.32 -29.91 -19.11
N ASP A 193 -1.06 -31.18 -19.45
CA ASP A 193 -2.11 -32.21 -19.60
C ASP A 193 -2.80 -32.56 -18.27
N SER A 194 -2.21 -32.16 -17.13
CA SER A 194 -2.83 -32.31 -15.82
C SER A 194 -3.96 -31.29 -15.63
N ALA A 195 -5.21 -31.75 -15.75
CA ALA A 195 -6.40 -30.92 -15.54
C ALA A 195 -6.38 -30.15 -14.20
N LYS A 196 -5.85 -30.75 -13.12
CA LYS A 196 -5.73 -30.09 -11.82
C LYS A 196 -4.75 -28.91 -11.88
N LYS A 197 -3.59 -29.10 -12.51
CA LYS A 197 -2.58 -28.04 -12.65
C LYS A 197 -3.06 -26.95 -13.61
N GLN A 198 -3.69 -27.33 -14.71
CA GLN A 198 -4.25 -26.39 -15.67
C GLN A 198 -5.33 -25.51 -15.03
N ALA A 199 -6.27 -26.11 -14.29
CA ALA A 199 -7.28 -25.36 -13.55
C ALA A 199 -6.70 -24.47 -12.44
N ALA A 200 -5.51 -24.78 -11.91
CA ALA A 200 -4.83 -23.92 -10.95
C ALA A 200 -4.19 -22.71 -11.63
N ILE A 201 -3.58 -22.90 -12.80
CA ILE A 201 -3.02 -21.81 -13.63
C ILE A 201 -4.12 -20.83 -14.05
N GLU A 202 -5.25 -21.35 -14.52
CA GLU A 202 -6.40 -20.56 -14.98
C GLU A 202 -7.12 -19.78 -13.88
N LYS A 203 -6.98 -20.21 -12.62
CA LYS A 203 -7.58 -19.55 -11.45
C LYS A 203 -6.67 -18.52 -10.79
N MET A 204 -5.42 -18.38 -11.24
CA MET A 204 -4.49 -17.44 -10.63
C MET A 204 -4.75 -16.02 -11.15
N GLU A 205 -5.02 -15.13 -10.22
CA GLU A 205 -5.42 -13.74 -10.49
C GLU A 205 -4.50 -12.75 -9.78
N ALA A 206 -4.64 -11.46 -10.10
CA ALA A 206 -3.94 -10.40 -9.37
C ALA A 206 -4.36 -10.43 -7.88
N GLY A 207 -3.39 -10.21 -6.99
CA GLY A 207 -3.56 -10.31 -5.54
C GLY A 207 -3.22 -11.68 -4.95
N ASP A 208 -3.13 -12.74 -5.77
CA ASP A 208 -2.76 -14.08 -5.31
C ASP A 208 -1.31 -14.14 -4.79
N TYR A 209 -1.05 -15.05 -3.86
CA TYR A 209 0.26 -15.25 -3.25
C TYR A 209 0.95 -16.51 -3.78
N ILE A 210 2.25 -16.42 -4.00
CA ILE A 210 3.09 -17.52 -4.46
C ILE A 210 4.19 -17.79 -3.44
N LEU A 211 4.40 -19.07 -3.12
CA LEU A 211 5.59 -19.58 -2.46
C LEU A 211 6.37 -20.49 -3.42
N PHE A 212 7.57 -20.07 -3.79
CA PHE A 212 8.47 -20.84 -4.64
C PHE A 212 9.28 -21.81 -3.81
N TYR A 213 9.27 -23.07 -4.21
CA TYR A 213 9.91 -24.18 -3.51
C TYR A 213 11.10 -24.73 -4.29
N HIS A 214 12.26 -24.90 -3.65
CA HIS A 214 13.41 -25.54 -4.27
C HIS A 214 14.34 -26.17 -3.23
N GLY A 215 14.94 -27.31 -3.57
CA GLY A 215 16.03 -27.88 -2.78
C GLY A 215 15.64 -28.39 -1.38
N GLY A 216 14.33 -28.55 -1.10
CA GLY A 216 13.84 -29.02 0.19
C GLY A 216 12.98 -28.01 0.94
N ASP A 217 13.02 -26.73 0.56
CA ASP A 217 12.35 -25.65 1.31
C ASP A 217 11.78 -24.56 0.38
N PHE A 218 11.02 -23.64 0.95
CA PHE A 218 10.62 -22.40 0.28
C PHE A 218 11.81 -21.43 0.21
N ILE A 219 11.96 -20.78 -0.94
CA ILE A 219 13.10 -19.91 -1.24
C ILE A 219 12.70 -18.46 -1.51
N LEU A 220 11.44 -18.21 -1.85
CA LEU A 220 10.94 -16.89 -2.22
C LEU A 220 9.42 -16.85 -2.15
N GLY A 221 8.88 -15.75 -1.64
CA GLY A 221 7.47 -15.42 -1.62
C GLY A 221 7.19 -14.21 -2.50
N ALA A 222 6.03 -14.14 -3.16
CA ALA A 222 5.65 -13.04 -4.03
C ALA A 222 4.13 -12.86 -4.08
N ARG A 223 3.66 -11.64 -4.34
CA ARG A 223 2.27 -11.38 -4.74
C ARG A 223 2.20 -11.26 -6.26
N VAL A 224 1.10 -11.71 -6.84
CA VAL A 224 0.81 -11.55 -8.27
C VAL A 224 0.28 -10.13 -8.48
N GLN A 225 1.04 -9.30 -9.20
CA GLN A 225 0.61 -7.96 -9.59
C GLN A 225 -0.35 -8.05 -10.78
N ARG A 226 0.06 -8.79 -11.82
CA ARG A 226 -0.70 -8.94 -13.08
C ARG A 226 -0.51 -10.32 -13.68
N THR A 227 -1.52 -10.80 -14.38
CA THR A 227 -1.49 -12.07 -15.11
C THR A 227 -2.01 -11.88 -16.53
N PHE A 228 -1.42 -12.59 -17.50
CA PHE A 228 -1.88 -12.62 -18.89
C PHE A 228 -1.27 -13.80 -19.66
N ASP A 229 -1.83 -14.09 -20.85
CA ASP A 229 -1.28 -15.09 -21.77
C ASP A 229 -0.53 -14.41 -22.93
N ASN A 230 0.76 -14.71 -23.08
CA ASN A 230 1.55 -14.24 -24.22
C ASN A 230 2.82 -15.11 -24.44
N SER A 231 2.86 -15.86 -25.54
CA SER A 231 4.02 -16.68 -25.93
C SER A 231 5.27 -15.86 -26.28
N ASP A 232 5.09 -14.63 -26.78
CA ASP A 232 6.21 -13.77 -27.19
C ASP A 232 7.01 -13.33 -25.98
N VAL A 233 6.37 -13.13 -24.83
CA VAL A 233 7.06 -12.86 -23.55
C VAL A 233 7.91 -14.07 -23.14
N GLY A 234 7.36 -15.28 -23.24
CA GLY A 234 8.11 -16.50 -22.93
C GLY A 234 9.34 -16.70 -23.84
N ALA A 235 9.17 -16.42 -25.13
CA ALA A 235 10.26 -16.42 -26.10
C ALA A 235 11.32 -15.34 -25.81
N LEU A 236 10.88 -14.12 -25.48
CA LEU A 236 11.75 -12.98 -25.22
C LEU A 236 12.62 -13.19 -23.97
N ILE A 237 12.00 -13.54 -22.84
CA ILE A 237 12.64 -13.52 -21.53
C ILE A 237 13.38 -14.84 -21.25
N TRP A 238 12.79 -15.98 -21.61
CA TRP A 238 13.34 -17.29 -21.26
C TRP A 238 13.80 -18.13 -22.46
N SER A 239 13.58 -17.63 -23.68
CA SER A 239 13.71 -18.42 -24.92
C SER A 239 12.84 -19.67 -24.94
N GLN A 240 11.64 -19.57 -24.33
CA GLN A 240 10.67 -20.66 -24.14
C GLN A 240 9.25 -20.15 -24.44
N PRO A 241 8.81 -20.14 -25.72
CA PRO A 241 7.49 -19.63 -26.09
C PRO A 241 6.32 -20.38 -25.43
N GLU A 242 6.53 -21.62 -25.02
CA GLU A 242 5.56 -22.42 -24.29
C GLU A 242 5.29 -21.89 -22.87
N SER A 243 6.21 -21.11 -22.28
CA SER A 243 6.03 -20.42 -21.00
C SER A 243 5.16 -19.17 -21.19
N ARG A 244 3.92 -19.39 -21.62
CA ARG A 244 2.98 -18.38 -22.11
C ARG A 244 2.06 -17.80 -21.03
N HIS A 245 1.83 -18.50 -19.92
CA HIS A 245 1.03 -17.98 -18.82
C HIS A 245 1.96 -17.14 -17.93
N ILE A 246 1.85 -15.83 -18.08
CA ILE A 246 2.78 -14.84 -17.52
C ILE A 246 2.20 -14.23 -16.26
N TYR A 247 3.05 -14.10 -15.24
CA TYR A 247 2.75 -13.45 -13.98
C TYR A 247 3.81 -12.40 -13.69
N ILE A 248 3.40 -11.14 -13.62
CA ILE A 248 4.23 -10.05 -13.07
C ILE A 248 4.05 -10.08 -11.55
N LEU A 249 5.16 -9.96 -10.84
CA LEU A 249 5.25 -10.17 -9.41
C LEU A 249 5.68 -8.90 -8.69
N ASP A 250 5.06 -8.62 -7.56
CA ASP A 250 5.41 -7.57 -6.61
C ASP A 250 5.50 -8.15 -5.19
N GLU A 251 5.78 -7.30 -4.20
CA GLU A 251 5.93 -7.68 -2.78
C GLU A 251 6.81 -8.92 -2.55
N VAL A 252 7.92 -9.00 -3.28
CA VAL A 252 8.79 -10.17 -3.22
C VAL A 252 9.57 -10.21 -1.91
N THR A 253 9.68 -11.38 -1.29
CA THR A 253 10.48 -11.58 -0.07
C THR A 253 11.24 -12.90 -0.08
N THR A 254 12.44 -12.90 0.48
CA THR A 254 13.22 -14.12 0.78
C THR A 254 12.99 -14.61 2.21
N ASP A 255 12.41 -13.77 3.07
CA ASP A 255 12.05 -14.11 4.44
C ASP A 255 10.71 -14.83 4.43
N VAL A 256 10.73 -16.08 3.98
CA VAL A 256 9.57 -16.96 3.87
C VAL A 256 9.53 -17.99 5.00
N PRO A 257 8.34 -18.47 5.39
CA PRO A 257 8.22 -19.59 6.33
C PRO A 257 8.86 -20.86 5.77
N SER A 258 9.36 -21.71 6.66
CA SER A 258 9.88 -23.03 6.26
C SER A 258 8.75 -23.94 5.77
N VAL A 259 9.10 -24.97 4.99
CA VAL A 259 8.15 -25.96 4.50
C VAL A 259 7.40 -26.66 5.64
N GLU A 260 8.07 -26.91 6.76
CA GLU A 260 7.48 -27.50 7.97
C GLU A 260 6.37 -26.60 8.54
N GLN A 261 6.65 -25.31 8.68
CA GLN A 261 5.69 -24.32 9.19
C GLN A 261 4.45 -24.24 8.29
N VAL A 262 4.65 -24.15 6.98
CA VAL A 262 3.53 -24.09 6.02
C VAL A 262 2.72 -25.38 6.04
N TRP A 263 3.36 -26.55 6.19
CA TRP A 263 2.64 -27.82 6.28
C TRP A 263 1.76 -27.91 7.52
N ASP A 264 2.29 -27.49 8.67
CA ASP A 264 1.54 -27.43 9.93
C ASP A 264 0.32 -26.51 9.80
N TRP A 265 0.53 -25.29 9.31
CA TRP A 265 -0.53 -24.31 9.08
C TRP A 265 -1.63 -24.82 8.16
N LEU A 266 -1.24 -25.45 7.05
CA LEU A 266 -2.18 -25.98 6.07
C LEU A 266 -2.80 -27.30 6.53
N GLY A 267 -2.30 -27.93 7.59
CA GLY A 267 -2.74 -29.25 8.06
C GLY A 267 -2.45 -30.35 7.05
N TYR A 268 -1.29 -30.30 6.39
CA TYR A 268 -0.82 -31.36 5.50
C TYR A 268 -0.04 -32.40 6.30
N GLU A 269 -0.40 -33.68 6.12
CA GLU A 269 0.30 -34.81 6.74
C GLU A 269 1.27 -35.47 5.74
N GLY A 270 2.35 -36.05 6.24
CA GLY A 270 3.29 -36.83 5.44
C GLY A 270 4.58 -36.09 5.11
N ARG A 271 5.16 -36.37 3.94
CA ARG A 271 6.44 -35.77 3.53
C ARG A 271 6.23 -34.31 3.11
N GLU A 272 6.99 -33.41 3.72
CA GLU A 272 7.00 -31.96 3.48
C GLU A 272 7.71 -31.62 2.16
N VAL A 273 7.05 -31.93 1.05
CA VAL A 273 7.55 -31.65 -0.31
C VAL A 273 6.45 -31.11 -1.20
N VAL A 274 6.73 -30.02 -1.92
CA VAL A 274 5.82 -29.50 -2.94
C VAL A 274 5.96 -30.31 -4.21
N GLN A 275 4.97 -31.16 -4.51
CA GLN A 275 4.93 -31.96 -5.74
C GLN A 275 4.10 -31.27 -6.82
N GLY A 276 4.77 -30.45 -7.62
CA GLY A 276 4.15 -29.73 -8.74
C GLY A 276 3.42 -28.45 -8.32
N PHE A 277 3.06 -27.65 -9.32
CA PHE A 277 2.30 -26.42 -9.15
C PHE A 277 0.94 -26.72 -8.49
N THR A 278 0.69 -26.13 -7.33
CA THR A 278 -0.47 -26.44 -6.50
C THR A 278 -1.13 -25.18 -5.99
N ARG A 279 -2.43 -25.01 -6.27
CA ARG A 279 -3.27 -24.05 -5.54
C ARG A 279 -3.74 -24.68 -4.24
N VAL A 280 -3.52 -23.99 -3.12
CA VAL A 280 -4.02 -24.40 -1.81
C VAL A 280 -5.54 -24.22 -1.77
N ALA A 281 -6.25 -25.15 -1.13
CA ALA A 281 -7.70 -25.10 -1.00
C ALA A 281 -8.13 -23.96 -0.05
N ASN A 282 -9.18 -23.22 -0.42
CA ASN A 282 -9.67 -22.06 0.36
C ASN A 282 -9.95 -22.41 1.83
N GLU A 283 -10.51 -23.60 2.09
CA GLU A 283 -10.78 -24.08 3.46
C GLU A 283 -9.53 -24.14 4.35
N ARG A 284 -8.35 -24.44 3.77
CA ARG A 284 -7.08 -24.49 4.52
C ARG A 284 -6.53 -23.08 4.76
N LEU A 285 -6.78 -22.16 3.83
CA LEU A 285 -6.40 -20.75 3.95
C LEU A 285 -7.24 -20.01 4.98
N ALA A 286 -8.49 -20.43 5.20
CA ALA A 286 -9.37 -19.82 6.20
C ALA A 286 -8.77 -19.84 7.61
N ARG A 287 -8.10 -20.94 8.00
CA ARG A 287 -7.41 -21.03 9.30
C ARG A 287 -6.24 -20.06 9.39
N LEU A 288 -5.39 -20.03 8.37
CA LEU A 288 -4.25 -19.11 8.30
C LEU A 288 -4.69 -17.65 8.46
N ARG A 289 -5.78 -17.27 7.78
CA ARG A 289 -6.36 -15.92 7.88
C ARG A 289 -6.92 -15.63 9.26
N GLN A 290 -7.56 -16.62 9.89
CA GLN A 290 -8.07 -16.47 11.24
C GLN A 290 -6.95 -16.24 12.26
N GLU A 291 -5.82 -16.93 12.11
CA GLU A 291 -4.69 -16.88 13.04
C GLU A 291 -3.82 -15.64 12.83
N HIS A 292 -3.53 -15.28 11.57
CA HIS A 292 -2.58 -14.21 11.21
C HIS A 292 -3.25 -12.93 10.72
N GLY A 293 -4.57 -12.89 10.59
CA GLY A 293 -5.34 -11.75 10.06
C GLY A 293 -5.40 -11.71 8.53
N SER A 294 -4.31 -12.04 7.83
CA SER A 294 -4.26 -12.14 6.35
C SER A 294 -3.23 -13.17 5.88
N LEU A 295 -3.31 -13.58 4.60
CA LEU A 295 -2.26 -14.42 4.00
C LEU A 295 -0.95 -13.66 3.83
N GLN A 296 -1.00 -12.39 3.46
CA GLN A 296 0.18 -11.53 3.44
C GLN A 296 0.88 -11.57 4.79
N ALA A 297 0.12 -11.47 5.89
CA ALA A 297 0.67 -11.52 7.22
C ALA A 297 1.29 -12.89 7.54
N ALA A 298 0.62 -13.99 7.18
CA ALA A 298 1.15 -15.33 7.39
C ALA A 298 2.42 -15.62 6.57
N ILE A 299 2.48 -15.16 5.33
CA ILE A 299 3.52 -15.52 4.36
C ILE A 299 4.69 -14.53 4.40
N PHE A 300 4.39 -13.24 4.52
CA PHE A 300 5.37 -12.15 4.41
C PHE A 300 5.60 -11.40 5.72
N ASN A 301 4.74 -11.58 6.73
CA ASN A 301 4.84 -10.86 8.00
C ASN A 301 5.32 -11.77 9.13
N VAL A 302 6.54 -12.28 8.97
CA VAL A 302 7.41 -12.27 10.14
C VAL A 302 7.73 -10.80 10.38
N GLU A 303 7.30 -10.23 11.51
CA GLU A 303 7.82 -8.96 12.04
C GLU A 303 9.29 -9.17 12.44
N ARG A 304 10.11 -9.55 11.45
CA ARG A 304 11.54 -9.66 11.56
C ARG A 304 12.06 -8.26 11.35
N GLU A 305 12.49 -7.67 12.45
CA GLU A 305 13.37 -6.52 12.41
C GLU A 305 14.62 -6.89 11.60
N PRO A 306 15.08 -6.00 10.69
CA PRO A 306 16.31 -6.24 9.96
C PRO A 306 17.47 -6.38 10.94
N THR A 307 18.39 -7.30 10.63
CA THR A 307 19.59 -7.51 11.43
C THR A 307 20.55 -6.33 11.27
N GLU A 308 21.44 -6.13 12.24
CA GLU A 308 22.45 -5.06 12.16
C GLU A 308 23.34 -5.21 10.92
N ASP A 309 23.67 -6.43 10.49
CA ASP A 309 24.47 -6.67 9.29
C ASP A 309 23.72 -6.24 8.01
N GLU A 310 22.43 -6.56 7.88
CA GLU A 310 21.60 -6.11 6.74
C GLU A 310 21.47 -4.58 6.69
N ILE A 311 21.30 -3.94 7.85
CA ILE A 311 21.24 -2.48 7.95
C ILE A 311 22.59 -1.86 7.54
N GLU A 312 23.70 -2.43 7.99
CA GLU A 312 25.04 -1.90 7.67
C GLU A 312 25.41 -2.08 6.19
N GLU A 313 24.99 -3.18 5.57
CA GLU A 313 25.11 -3.40 4.13
C GLU A 313 24.34 -2.34 3.32
N GLU A 314 23.08 -2.08 3.68
CA GLU A 314 22.28 -1.03 3.01
C GLU A 314 22.81 0.37 3.31
N LYS A 315 23.31 0.63 4.53
CA LYS A 315 23.97 1.88 4.89
C LYS A 315 25.16 2.16 3.97
N SER A 316 26.03 1.16 3.81
CA SER A 316 27.18 1.22 2.90
C SER A 316 26.79 1.40 1.43
N ALA A 317 25.60 0.94 1.02
CA ALA A 317 25.07 1.14 -0.32
C ALA A 317 24.54 2.57 -0.50
N LEU A 318 23.79 3.08 0.48
CA LEU A 318 23.23 4.43 0.52
C LEU A 318 24.30 5.52 0.55
N GLU A 319 25.38 5.32 1.31
CA GLU A 319 26.52 6.25 1.33
C GLU A 319 27.21 6.38 -0.03
N LYS A 320 27.09 5.40 -0.93
CA LYS A 320 27.63 5.51 -2.30
C LYS A 320 26.67 6.22 -3.25
N VAL A 321 25.39 6.33 -2.90
CA VAL A 321 24.38 7.02 -3.74
C VAL A 321 24.76 8.49 -3.92
N VAL A 322 25.33 9.13 -2.89
CA VAL A 322 25.71 10.54 -2.94
C VAL A 322 26.83 10.85 -3.95
N ASP A 323 27.59 9.83 -4.39
CA ASP A 323 28.61 9.96 -5.44
C ASP A 323 28.00 10.09 -6.85
N SER A 324 26.68 9.92 -6.98
CA SER A 324 25.94 10.02 -8.24
C SER A 324 24.93 11.19 -8.22
N PRO A 325 24.48 11.68 -9.38
CA PRO A 325 23.42 12.70 -9.45
C PRO A 325 22.15 12.22 -8.74
N PRO A 326 21.52 13.05 -7.88
CA PRO A 326 20.35 12.64 -7.13
C PRO A 326 19.20 12.33 -8.08
N GLN A 327 18.46 11.28 -7.76
CA GLN A 327 17.21 10.94 -8.43
C GLN A 327 16.06 11.38 -7.54
N LEU A 328 14.99 11.90 -8.12
CA LEU A 328 13.83 12.35 -7.32
C LEU A 328 13.11 11.15 -6.70
N THR A 329 12.94 10.12 -7.51
CA THR A 329 12.24 8.89 -7.16
C THR A 329 13.15 7.68 -7.24
N GLU A 330 12.78 6.62 -6.53
CA GLU A 330 13.37 5.28 -6.70
C GLU A 330 12.25 4.25 -6.87
N ASP A 331 12.50 3.20 -7.66
CA ASP A 331 11.57 2.10 -7.80
C ASP A 331 11.81 1.06 -6.70
N GLU A 332 11.14 1.25 -5.57
CA GLU A 332 11.23 0.33 -4.45
C GLU A 332 10.61 -1.03 -4.73
N GLU A 333 9.72 -1.15 -5.72
CA GLU A 333 9.07 -2.42 -6.04
C GLU A 333 10.09 -3.48 -6.47
N LEU A 334 11.26 -3.04 -6.94
CA LEU A 334 12.41 -3.85 -7.27
C LEU A 334 13.08 -4.47 -6.03
N TYR A 335 13.00 -3.85 -4.86
CA TYR A 335 13.56 -4.39 -3.63
C TYR A 335 12.64 -5.44 -3.00
N THR A 336 13.25 -6.42 -2.33
CA THR A 336 12.48 -7.34 -1.49
C THR A 336 11.94 -6.61 -0.26
N VAL A 337 10.85 -7.10 0.32
CA VAL A 337 10.24 -6.51 1.54
C VAL A 337 11.28 -6.41 2.68
N SER A 338 12.08 -7.46 2.88
CA SER A 338 13.15 -7.48 3.88
C SER A 338 14.22 -6.40 3.63
N ARG A 339 14.62 -6.24 2.36
CA ARG A 339 15.60 -5.24 1.95
C ARG A 339 15.06 -3.82 2.10
N ARG A 340 13.79 -3.56 1.76
CA ARG A 340 13.15 -2.24 1.98
C ARG A 340 13.21 -1.85 3.46
N ARG A 341 12.81 -2.75 4.36
CA ARG A 341 12.88 -2.51 5.82
C ARG A 341 14.30 -2.21 6.32
N ALA A 342 15.29 -2.98 5.83
CA ALA A 342 16.70 -2.75 6.18
C ALA A 342 17.18 -1.38 5.65
N ARG A 343 16.80 -1.04 4.42
CA ARG A 343 17.13 0.22 3.75
C ARG A 343 16.47 1.43 4.42
N ASP A 344 15.20 1.36 4.79
CA ASP A 344 14.48 2.37 5.57
C ASP A 344 15.20 2.65 6.90
N SER A 345 15.60 1.57 7.59
CA SER A 345 16.34 1.65 8.84
C SER A 345 17.72 2.29 8.66
N ALA A 346 18.43 1.93 7.57
CA ALA A 346 19.72 2.48 7.22
C ALA A 346 19.64 3.98 6.85
N PHE A 347 18.67 4.36 6.01
CA PHE A 347 18.38 5.75 5.67
C PHE A 347 18.10 6.58 6.92
N ALA A 348 17.22 6.09 7.80
CA ALA A 348 16.87 6.80 9.03
C ALA A 348 18.06 6.97 9.99
N ARG A 349 18.99 6.01 10.01
CA ARG A 349 20.25 6.14 10.78
C ARG A 349 21.16 7.19 10.14
N LEU A 350 21.41 7.11 8.84
CA LEU A 350 22.28 8.06 8.12
C LEU A 350 21.82 9.51 8.27
N VAL A 351 20.52 9.77 8.10
CA VAL A 351 19.96 11.11 8.25
C VAL A 351 20.15 11.62 9.68
N ARG A 352 19.80 10.81 10.70
CA ARG A 352 19.98 11.24 12.09
C ARG A 352 21.45 11.47 12.43
N GLU A 353 22.36 10.63 11.95
CA GLU A 353 23.80 10.81 12.12
C GLU A 353 24.30 12.10 11.47
N ALA A 354 23.86 12.41 10.24
CA ALA A 354 24.26 13.62 9.51
C ALA A 354 23.91 14.93 10.24
N TYR A 355 22.86 14.89 11.09
CA TYR A 355 22.36 16.02 11.86
C TYR A 355 22.64 15.92 13.37
N ASP A 356 23.51 15.00 13.81
CA ASP A 356 23.79 14.75 15.23
C ASP A 356 22.51 14.51 16.06
N SER A 357 21.49 13.90 15.46
CA SER A 357 20.14 13.69 16.02
C SER A 357 19.44 14.97 16.48
N GLN A 358 19.78 16.12 15.91
CA GLN A 358 19.13 17.40 16.20
C GLN A 358 18.01 17.68 15.20
N CYS A 359 16.94 18.34 15.67
CA CYS A 359 15.90 18.84 14.78
C CYS A 359 16.44 19.99 13.92
N VAL A 360 16.25 19.94 12.61
CA VAL A 360 16.78 20.95 11.70
C VAL A 360 16.17 22.34 11.89
N PHE A 361 14.93 22.45 12.39
CA PHE A 361 14.26 23.73 12.59
C PHE A 361 14.54 24.37 13.95
N CYS A 362 14.41 23.61 15.05
CA CYS A 362 14.56 24.18 16.39
C CYS A 362 15.88 23.82 17.09
N GLY A 363 16.68 22.92 16.53
CA GLY A 363 17.96 22.48 17.11
C GLY A 363 17.82 21.64 18.37
N SER A 364 16.61 21.24 18.76
CA SER A 364 16.43 20.39 19.92
C SER A 364 17.03 19.00 19.71
N GLN A 365 17.66 18.48 20.77
CA GLN A 365 18.26 17.15 20.82
C GLN A 365 17.79 16.50 22.11
N ARG A 366 16.87 15.54 22.00
CA ARG A 366 16.28 14.84 23.15
C ARG A 366 16.46 13.35 22.96
N GLU A 367 16.60 12.64 24.08
CA GLU A 367 16.75 11.20 24.08
C GLU A 367 15.84 10.56 25.14
N THR A 368 15.45 9.32 24.88
CA THR A 368 14.84 8.45 25.89
C THR A 368 15.87 8.08 26.98
N PRO A 369 15.45 7.57 28.15
CA PRO A 369 16.38 7.09 29.17
C PRO A 369 17.34 5.98 28.70
N LYS A 370 17.06 5.33 27.56
CA LYS A 370 17.93 4.31 26.94
C LYS A 370 18.89 4.88 25.89
N GLY A 371 18.87 6.20 25.65
CA GLY A 371 19.73 6.87 24.65
C GLY A 371 19.14 6.95 23.24
N ASN A 372 17.92 6.46 22.99
CA ASN A 372 17.30 6.59 21.67
C ASN A 372 16.88 8.05 21.43
N PRO A 373 17.24 8.68 20.30
CA PRO A 373 16.86 10.06 20.01
C PRO A 373 15.34 10.18 19.75
N GLU A 374 14.79 11.35 20.08
CA GLU A 374 13.40 11.71 19.78
C GLU A 374 13.18 12.08 18.32
N THR A 375 14.24 12.50 17.62
CA THR A 375 14.18 12.91 16.23
C THR A 375 13.95 11.73 15.30
N GLU A 376 13.18 12.01 14.25
CA GLU A 376 12.83 11.11 13.17
C GLU A 376 13.53 11.60 11.89
N ALA A 377 13.88 10.66 11.02
CA ALA A 377 14.29 11.00 9.67
C ALA A 377 13.03 11.20 8.83
N ALA A 378 12.90 12.38 8.23
CA ALA A 378 11.83 12.72 7.32
C ALA A 378 12.40 12.86 5.91
N HIS A 379 11.72 12.28 4.92
CA HIS A 379 11.99 12.59 3.54
C HIS A 379 11.51 14.00 3.21
N ILE A 380 12.30 14.76 2.46
CA ILE A 380 11.93 16.07 1.95
C ILE A 380 10.89 15.90 0.85
N TYR A 381 11.23 15.15 -0.20
CA TYR A 381 10.26 14.67 -1.18
C TYR A 381 9.65 13.36 -0.66
N PRO A 382 8.33 13.32 -0.38
CA PRO A 382 7.74 12.25 0.42
C PRO A 382 7.87 10.86 -0.20
N LYS A 383 8.09 9.86 0.66
CA LYS A 383 8.14 8.44 0.27
C LYS A 383 6.88 7.97 -0.47
N LYS A 384 5.70 8.47 -0.06
CA LYS A 384 4.41 8.17 -0.71
C LYS A 384 4.30 8.63 -2.17
N GLU A 385 5.12 9.60 -2.58
CA GLU A 385 5.25 10.08 -3.96
C GLU A 385 6.40 9.37 -4.71
N GLY A 386 6.96 8.31 -4.12
CA GLY A 386 8.08 7.54 -4.66
C GLY A 386 9.45 8.12 -4.31
N GLY A 387 9.55 9.02 -3.32
CA GLY A 387 10.80 9.70 -3.01
C GLY A 387 11.94 8.77 -2.63
N SER A 388 13.11 8.99 -3.23
CA SER A 388 14.28 8.12 -3.06
C SER A 388 14.87 8.19 -1.65
N ASP A 389 15.38 7.08 -1.15
CA ASP A 389 16.30 6.99 -0.02
C ASP A 389 17.69 7.51 -0.40
N ASP A 390 17.77 8.80 -0.71
CA ASP A 390 19.02 9.53 -0.86
C ASP A 390 19.18 10.39 0.39
N VAL A 391 20.32 10.34 1.07
CA VAL A 391 20.52 11.13 2.31
C VAL A 391 20.29 12.63 2.06
N ARG A 392 20.50 13.12 0.83
CA ARG A 392 20.21 14.50 0.41
C ARG A 392 18.71 14.79 0.29
N ASN A 393 17.86 13.76 0.30
CA ASN A 393 16.41 13.81 0.45
C ASN A 393 15.98 13.71 1.92
N GLY A 394 16.90 13.61 2.89
CA GLY A 394 16.57 13.38 4.29
C GLY A 394 16.86 14.58 5.20
N ILE A 395 15.97 14.83 6.15
CA ILE A 395 16.19 15.79 7.26
C ILE A 395 15.78 15.18 8.60
N SER A 396 16.51 15.55 9.65
CA SER A 396 16.20 15.12 11.03
C SER A 396 15.22 16.10 11.67
N LEU A 397 14.04 15.63 12.08
CA LEU A 397 12.99 16.46 12.66
C LEU A 397 12.51 15.91 14.01
N CYS A 398 12.19 16.81 14.95
CA CYS A 398 11.41 16.40 16.13
C CYS A 398 9.94 16.20 15.72
N LYS A 399 9.18 15.41 16.48
CA LYS A 399 7.82 14.97 16.09
C LYS A 399 6.86 16.10 15.69
N LEU A 400 6.90 17.22 16.42
CA LEU A 400 6.08 18.40 16.09
C LEU A 400 6.43 18.98 14.71
N HIS A 401 7.71 19.12 14.44
CA HIS A 401 8.19 19.72 13.20
C HIS A 401 8.13 18.76 12.02
N HIS A 402 8.23 17.45 12.27
CA HIS A 402 7.96 16.42 11.28
C HIS A 402 6.50 16.53 10.79
N TRP A 403 5.55 16.53 11.73
CA TRP A 403 4.14 16.76 11.42
C TRP A 403 3.90 18.08 10.66
N ALA A 404 4.51 19.18 11.12
CA ALA A 404 4.34 20.49 10.49
C ALA A 404 4.93 20.54 9.07
N PHE A 405 6.02 19.83 8.82
CA PHE A 405 6.63 19.73 7.50
C PHE A 405 5.74 18.90 6.55
N ASP A 406 5.33 17.70 6.97
CA ASP A 406 4.50 16.78 6.18
C ASP A 406 3.11 17.34 5.83
N THR A 407 2.57 18.22 6.69
CA THR A 407 1.27 18.87 6.49
C THR A 407 1.37 20.23 5.79
N GLY A 408 2.56 20.63 5.36
CA GLY A 408 2.77 21.85 4.59
C GLY A 408 2.72 23.15 5.42
N TRP A 409 2.81 23.07 6.75
CA TRP A 409 3.01 24.27 7.59
C TRP A 409 4.40 24.85 7.43
N LEU A 410 5.40 23.97 7.26
CA LEU A 410 6.80 24.35 7.12
C LEU A 410 7.35 23.85 5.78
N SER A 411 8.23 24.64 5.19
CA SER A 411 9.04 24.22 4.04
C SER A 411 10.41 24.90 4.10
N ILE A 412 11.24 24.69 3.08
CA ILE A 412 12.63 25.17 3.05
C ILE A 412 12.93 25.77 1.67
N SER A 413 13.54 26.97 1.65
CA SER A 413 14.02 27.61 0.40
C SER A 413 15.34 27.02 -0.08
N ASP A 414 15.73 27.32 -1.32
CA ASP A 414 17.01 26.84 -1.88
C ASP A 414 18.25 27.41 -1.15
N GLU A 415 18.11 28.55 -0.48
CA GLU A 415 19.12 29.13 0.41
C GLU A 415 19.01 28.64 1.87
N TYR A 416 18.23 27.58 2.10
CA TYR A 416 18.00 26.93 3.38
C TYR A 416 17.32 27.81 4.43
N LYS A 417 16.49 28.78 3.98
CA LYS A 417 15.60 29.52 4.89
C LYS A 417 14.38 28.68 5.22
N ILE A 418 13.94 28.75 6.47
CA ILE A 418 12.68 28.12 6.88
C ILE A 418 11.54 28.96 6.32
N LEU A 419 10.61 28.32 5.63
CA LEU A 419 9.39 28.92 5.11
C LEU A 419 8.22 28.45 5.96
N VAL A 420 7.29 29.35 6.23
CA VAL A 420 6.11 29.08 7.06
C VAL A 420 4.88 29.47 6.27
N LYS A 421 3.86 28.60 6.26
CA LYS A 421 2.58 28.91 5.61
C LYS A 421 1.87 30.05 6.35
N GLU A 422 1.43 31.07 5.62
CA GLU A 422 0.69 32.19 6.21
C GLU A 422 -0.77 31.79 6.48
N GLU A 423 -1.07 31.47 7.74
CA GLU A 423 -2.40 31.08 8.19
C GLU A 423 -2.73 31.74 9.55
N PRO A 424 -2.82 33.09 9.62
CA PRO A 424 -2.95 33.82 10.89
C PRO A 424 -4.22 33.53 11.67
N GLU A 425 -5.26 33.00 11.01
CA GLU A 425 -6.55 32.65 11.63
C GLU A 425 -6.54 31.26 12.28
N ARG A 426 -5.44 30.50 12.17
CA ARG A 426 -5.32 29.14 12.72
C ARG A 426 -4.49 29.15 14.01
N ASN A 427 -4.88 28.30 14.96
CA ASN A 427 -4.08 28.06 16.16
C ASN A 427 -2.73 27.42 15.79
N GLY A 428 -1.65 27.82 16.47
CA GLY A 428 -0.31 27.29 16.24
C GLY A 428 0.52 28.06 15.20
N TYR A 429 -0.09 28.96 14.43
CA TYR A 429 0.65 29.79 13.46
C TYR A 429 1.77 30.60 14.11
N ASP A 430 1.52 31.28 15.23
CA ASP A 430 2.52 32.12 15.89
C ASP A 430 3.78 31.34 16.29
N GLU A 431 3.64 30.08 16.73
CA GLU A 431 4.78 29.20 17.10
C GLU A 431 5.65 28.89 15.88
N PHE A 432 5.05 28.66 14.72
CA PHE A 432 5.78 28.40 13.49
C PHE A 432 6.31 29.67 12.83
N LYS A 433 5.57 30.78 12.91
CA LYS A 433 5.95 32.06 12.31
C LYS A 433 7.32 32.53 12.79
N GLU A 434 7.62 32.35 14.08
CA GLU A 434 8.93 32.69 14.65
C GLU A 434 10.09 31.89 14.02
N LEU A 435 9.83 30.70 13.47
CA LEU A 435 10.83 29.90 12.75
C LEU A 435 11.20 30.50 11.40
N GLY A 436 10.27 31.20 10.73
CA GLY A 436 10.45 31.74 9.38
C GLY A 436 11.55 32.80 9.26
N GLU A 437 12.00 33.37 10.38
CA GLU A 437 13.13 34.30 10.41
C GLU A 437 14.50 33.59 10.39
N ASN A 438 14.51 32.27 10.58
CA ASN A 438 15.71 31.48 10.75
C ASN A 438 16.06 30.65 9.51
N LYS A 439 17.32 30.23 9.46
CA LYS A 439 17.77 29.18 8.55
C LYS A 439 17.71 27.83 9.24
N MET A 440 17.44 26.77 8.48
CA MET A 440 17.59 25.42 9.01
C MET A 440 19.04 25.14 9.37
N ARG A 441 19.24 24.20 10.30
CA ARG A 441 20.56 23.61 10.54
C ARG A 441 20.92 22.71 9.38
N LEU A 442 22.19 22.73 8.98
CA LEU A 442 22.72 21.90 7.90
C LEU A 442 23.68 20.86 8.47
N PRO A 443 23.84 19.72 7.80
CA PRO A 443 24.91 18.77 8.10
C PRO A 443 26.28 19.45 7.99
N ASN A 444 27.25 18.92 8.71
CA ASN A 444 28.64 19.36 8.63
C ASN A 444 29.28 19.04 7.27
N GLU A 445 28.85 17.93 6.66
CA GLU A 445 29.35 17.47 5.37
C GLU A 445 28.49 18.02 4.23
N ASP A 446 29.14 18.68 3.26
CA ASP A 446 28.44 19.30 2.12
C ASP A 446 27.73 18.26 1.22
N ALA A 447 28.30 17.05 1.11
CA ALA A 447 27.81 16.00 0.22
C ALA A 447 26.41 15.47 0.59
N VAL A 448 26.03 15.61 1.87
CA VAL A 448 24.75 15.11 2.42
C VAL A 448 23.77 16.24 2.74
N LYS A 449 24.06 17.48 2.32
CA LYS A 449 23.11 18.59 2.45
C LYS A 449 21.85 18.32 1.64
N PRO A 450 20.69 18.86 2.09
CA PRO A 450 19.47 18.79 1.31
C PRO A 450 19.66 19.31 -0.10
N HIS A 451 19.36 18.47 -1.09
CA HIS A 451 19.53 18.84 -2.48
C HIS A 451 18.38 19.76 -2.94
N PRO A 452 18.64 20.85 -3.69
CA PRO A 452 17.61 21.80 -4.13
C PRO A 452 16.43 21.16 -4.86
N MET A 453 16.68 20.09 -5.63
CA MET A 453 15.64 19.32 -6.32
C MET A 453 14.53 18.85 -5.36
N PHE A 454 14.88 18.22 -4.24
CA PHE A 454 13.89 17.73 -3.28
C PHE A 454 13.15 18.89 -2.59
N LEU A 455 13.88 19.96 -2.24
CA LEU A 455 13.30 21.15 -1.61
C LEU A 455 12.27 21.84 -2.51
N ALA A 456 12.60 21.99 -3.79
CA ALA A 456 11.71 22.60 -4.78
C ALA A 456 10.42 21.78 -4.95
N GLU A 457 10.53 20.46 -5.07
CA GLU A 457 9.36 19.57 -5.19
C GLU A 457 8.50 19.59 -3.92
N HIS A 458 9.11 19.58 -2.73
CA HIS A 458 8.37 19.74 -1.48
C HIS A 458 7.63 21.08 -1.40
N ARG A 459 8.26 22.18 -1.83
CA ARG A 459 7.62 23.51 -1.92
C ARG A 459 6.42 23.45 -2.88
N GLN A 460 6.59 22.85 -4.05
CA GLN A 460 5.53 22.71 -5.05
C GLN A 460 4.34 21.90 -4.52
N LEU A 461 4.59 20.73 -3.93
CA LEU A 461 3.55 19.86 -3.37
C LEU A 461 2.70 20.57 -2.29
N ASN A 462 3.32 21.43 -1.49
CA ASN A 462 2.66 22.13 -0.38
C ASN A 462 2.22 23.57 -0.72
N GLY A 463 2.32 23.98 -1.99
CA GLY A 463 1.90 25.29 -2.45
C GLY A 463 2.69 26.45 -1.81
N PHE A 464 4.00 26.28 -1.69
CA PHE A 464 4.95 27.37 -1.45
C PHE A 464 5.49 27.80 -2.81
N HIS A 465 5.12 29.00 -3.25
CA HIS A 465 5.65 29.58 -4.50
C HIS A 465 6.83 30.48 -4.17
N ASP A 466 7.88 30.40 -5.00
CA ASP A 466 9.00 31.32 -4.91
C ASP A 466 8.52 32.70 -5.44
N ASP A 467 8.49 33.72 -4.58
CA ASP A 467 8.13 35.11 -4.92
C ASP A 467 9.19 35.82 -5.78
#